data_AF-A0A6N7PIR0-F1
#
_entry.id   AF-A0A6N7PIR0-F1
#
_cell.length_a   1.000
_cell.length_b   1.000
_cell.length_c   1.000
_cell.angle_alpha   90.00
_cell.angle_beta   90.00
_cell.angle_gamma   90.00
#
_symmetry.space_group_name_H-M   'P 1'
#
loop_
_entity.id
_entity.type
_entity.pdbx_description
1 polymer ?
#
loop_
_entity_poly.entity_id
_entity_poly.type
_entity_poly.pdbx_seq_one_letter_code
_entity_poly.pdbx_strand_id
1 'polypeptide(L)'
;MKTIYTLCILILLGSSAAAKERTYIGSTPADRSIREFLGISLTDSIDFIRWKLVLRFTDYDLECQYGICKPNTNGFMDEKRIAIKGGSSKKEGIHYYLLNNGKKANVLEINTNLVHFADAKDQLLSGNGGFSYALNNIRSQPMDLFNYPTKQTPLKNATVYEGRTPCNPLSDAVGMGRLETCYKLKWYFIFYTDDNGKPTYYLKGGMKYKKETMARGTWEVKAGKDGRIIYKVNPSPNDTYTLYFVKAGDNILFFTDPAGNLLVGTEDFSFTLNRRVQEYARIER
;
A
#
# COMPACT_ATOMS: atom_id res chain seq x y z
N MET A 1 -32.43 -7.61 67.48
CA MET A 1 -32.61 -7.39 66.03
C MET A 1 -31.35 -6.74 65.50
N LYS A 2 -30.63 -7.46 64.63
CA LYS A 2 -29.33 -7.09 64.06
C LYS A 2 -29.57 -6.50 62.67
N THR A 3 -29.03 -5.32 62.37
CA THR A 3 -29.00 -4.80 61.00
C THR A 3 -27.54 -4.57 60.62
N ILE A 4 -27.06 -5.46 59.75
CA ILE A 4 -25.72 -5.49 59.19
C ILE A 4 -25.72 -4.55 57.98
N TYR A 5 -24.89 -3.50 58.00
CA TYR A 5 -24.64 -2.66 56.84
C TYR A 5 -23.58 -3.34 55.96
N THR A 6 -24.03 -3.92 54.85
CA THR A 6 -23.15 -4.50 53.83
C THR A 6 -22.60 -3.38 52.93
N LEU A 7 -21.33 -3.06 53.12
CA LEU A 7 -20.54 -2.16 52.27
C LEU A 7 -20.13 -2.91 50.98
N CYS A 8 -20.87 -2.74 49.90
CA CYS A 8 -20.47 -3.21 48.57
C CYS A 8 -19.46 -2.24 47.95
N ILE A 9 -18.17 -2.52 48.12
CA ILE A 9 -17.09 -1.90 47.35
C ILE A 9 -17.11 -2.53 45.94
N LEU A 10 -17.70 -1.81 44.98
CA LEU A 10 -17.55 -2.12 43.56
C LEU A 10 -16.11 -1.77 43.13
N ILE A 11 -15.26 -2.79 43.03
CA ILE A 11 -13.96 -2.67 42.35
C ILE A 11 -14.26 -2.58 40.86
N LEU A 12 -14.29 -1.35 40.33
CA LEU A 12 -14.16 -1.07 38.90
C LEU A 12 -12.75 -1.51 38.47
N LEU A 13 -12.59 -2.79 38.14
CA LEU A 13 -11.49 -3.25 37.30
C LEU A 13 -11.72 -2.66 35.92
N GLY A 14 -11.27 -1.41 35.74
CA GLY A 14 -11.07 -0.83 34.43
C GLY A 14 -10.09 -1.73 33.68
N SER A 15 -10.62 -2.59 32.82
CA SER A 15 -9.82 -3.24 31.80
C SER A 15 -9.34 -2.12 30.89
N SER A 16 -8.19 -1.55 31.23
CA SER A 16 -7.40 -0.76 30.29
C SER A 16 -7.03 -1.74 29.18
N ALA A 17 -7.93 -1.88 28.20
CA ALA A 17 -7.63 -2.52 26.93
C ALA A 17 -6.52 -1.67 26.32
N ALA A 18 -5.27 -1.96 26.70
CA ALA A 18 -4.10 -1.31 26.18
C ALA A 18 -4.17 -1.54 24.67
N ALA A 19 -4.47 -0.47 23.92
CA ALA A 19 -4.60 -0.59 22.49
C ALA A 19 -3.29 -1.17 21.97
N LYS A 20 -3.39 -2.31 21.28
CA LYS A 20 -2.23 -3.10 20.88
C LYS A 20 -1.33 -2.26 19.99
N GLU A 21 -0.09 -2.07 20.41
CA GLU A 21 0.96 -1.44 19.61
C GLU A 21 1.11 -2.16 18.26
N ARG A 22 1.28 -1.40 17.19
CA ARG A 22 1.52 -1.92 15.84
C ARG A 22 2.67 -1.21 15.17
N THR A 23 3.53 -2.00 14.55
CA THR A 23 4.69 -1.49 13.81
C THR A 23 4.48 -1.69 12.32
N TYR A 24 4.53 -0.60 11.58
CA TYR A 24 4.39 -0.56 10.13
C TYR A 24 5.71 -0.12 9.49
N ILE A 25 6.09 -0.80 8.41
CA ILE A 25 7.30 -0.52 7.63
C ILE A 25 6.98 -0.34 6.15
N GLY A 26 7.76 0.46 5.45
CA GLY A 26 7.57 0.63 4.00
C GLY A 26 8.45 1.72 3.45
N SER A 27 8.43 1.87 2.13
CA SER A 27 9.21 2.89 1.43
C SER A 27 8.30 3.71 0.53
N THR A 28 8.40 5.03 0.64
CA THR A 28 7.57 6.00 -0.09
C THR A 28 8.39 6.96 -0.93
N PRO A 29 7.82 7.54 -2.00
CA PRO A 29 8.40 8.73 -2.60
C PRO A 29 8.49 9.89 -1.59
N ALA A 30 9.40 10.83 -1.86
CA ALA A 30 9.62 12.03 -1.05
C ALA A 30 8.88 13.25 -1.61
N ASP A 31 7.55 13.13 -1.78
CA ASP A 31 6.74 14.25 -2.26
C ASP A 31 6.58 15.35 -1.19
N ARG A 32 6.11 16.52 -1.61
CA ARG A 32 5.98 17.73 -0.77
C ARG A 32 5.24 17.46 0.55
N SER A 33 4.09 16.80 0.52
CA SER A 33 3.25 16.59 1.72
C SER A 33 4.00 15.85 2.83
N ILE A 34 4.76 14.82 2.45
CA ILE A 34 5.58 14.03 3.36
C ILE A 34 6.79 14.82 3.85
N ARG A 35 7.47 15.53 2.96
CA ARG A 35 8.64 16.34 3.33
C ARG A 35 8.26 17.45 4.30
N GLU A 36 7.14 18.14 4.06
CA GLU A 36 6.61 19.15 4.96
C GLU A 36 6.25 18.58 6.33
N PHE A 37 5.62 17.39 6.39
CA PHE A 37 5.33 16.71 7.65
C PHE A 37 6.61 16.37 8.44
N LEU A 38 7.65 15.90 7.75
CA LEU A 38 8.93 15.52 8.36
C LEU A 38 9.87 16.71 8.63
N GLY A 39 9.57 17.90 8.11
CA GLY A 39 10.48 19.06 8.17
C GLY A 39 11.72 18.91 7.28
N ILE A 40 11.64 18.09 6.22
CA ILE A 40 12.70 17.93 5.24
C ILE A 40 12.63 19.08 4.23
N SER A 41 13.77 19.71 3.93
CA SER A 41 13.87 20.76 2.89
C SER A 41 13.25 20.25 1.59
N LEU A 42 12.55 21.10 0.82
CA LEU A 42 11.99 20.75 -0.50
C LEU A 42 13.01 20.76 -1.64
N THR A 43 14.24 21.26 -1.39
CA THR A 43 15.30 21.36 -2.40
C THR A 43 16.27 20.17 -2.40
N ASP A 44 16.24 19.34 -1.36
CA ASP A 44 17.08 18.14 -1.29
C ASP A 44 16.72 17.14 -2.41
N SER A 45 17.74 16.51 -2.99
CA SER A 45 17.57 15.37 -3.89
C SER A 45 17.32 14.11 -3.07
N ILE A 46 16.11 13.55 -3.16
CA ILE A 46 15.70 12.36 -2.40
C ILE A 46 14.90 11.46 -3.34
N ASP A 47 15.33 10.21 -3.49
CA ASP A 47 14.61 9.23 -4.30
C ASP A 47 13.47 8.60 -3.52
N PHE A 48 13.70 8.28 -2.24
CA PHE A 48 12.70 7.66 -1.37
C PHE A 48 12.99 7.87 0.11
N ILE A 49 11.97 7.59 0.92
CA ILE A 49 12.02 7.55 2.37
C ILE A 49 11.59 6.16 2.80
N ARG A 50 12.39 5.51 3.64
CA ARG A 50 12.07 4.28 4.35
C ARG A 50 11.54 4.61 5.73
N TRP A 51 10.45 3.95 6.11
CA TRP A 51 9.65 4.24 7.29
C TRP A 51 9.64 3.06 8.24
N LYS A 52 9.68 3.37 9.53
CA LYS A 52 9.24 2.50 10.61
C LYS A 52 8.37 3.32 11.55
N LEU A 53 7.07 3.09 11.47
CA LEU A 53 6.04 3.76 12.24
C LEU A 53 5.51 2.81 13.31
N VAL A 54 5.66 3.18 14.58
CA VAL A 54 5.08 2.47 15.72
C VAL A 54 3.86 3.25 16.18
N LEU A 55 2.66 2.72 15.92
CA LEU A 55 1.39 3.33 16.32
C LEU A 55 0.91 2.75 17.65
N ARG A 56 0.56 3.66 18.57
CA ARG A 56 -0.12 3.37 19.84
C ARG A 56 -1.46 4.12 19.88
N PHE A 57 -2.17 4.06 21.01
CA PHE A 57 -3.53 4.60 21.10
C PHE A 57 -3.61 6.12 20.87
N THR A 58 -2.69 6.86 21.48
CA THR A 58 -2.69 8.33 21.54
C THR A 58 -1.44 8.97 20.97
N ASP A 59 -0.44 8.16 20.66
CA ASP A 59 0.85 8.63 20.20
C ASP A 59 1.47 7.67 19.18
N TYR A 60 2.64 8.04 18.68
CA TYR A 60 3.43 7.24 17.77
C TYR A 60 4.93 7.53 17.93
N ASP A 61 5.74 6.54 17.57
CA ASP A 61 7.15 6.78 17.24
C ASP A 61 7.33 6.59 15.74
N LEU A 62 8.20 7.40 15.16
CA LEU A 62 8.54 7.32 13.76
C LEU A 62 10.06 7.37 13.59
N GLU A 63 10.58 6.43 12.82
CA GLU A 63 11.95 6.43 12.32
C GLU A 63 11.90 6.49 10.79
N CYS A 64 12.67 7.40 10.21
CA CYS A 64 12.80 7.57 8.77
C CYS A 64 14.26 7.53 8.35
N GLN A 65 14.56 6.81 7.28
CA GLN A 65 15.83 6.88 6.55
C GLN A 65 15.52 7.40 5.15
N TYR A 66 16.30 8.35 4.63
CA TYR A 66 16.03 8.93 3.31
C TYR A 66 17.30 9.39 2.61
N GLY A 67 17.24 9.46 1.28
CA GLY A 67 18.35 9.90 0.44
C GLY A 67 18.16 9.48 -1.02
N ILE A 68 19.24 9.59 -1.79
CA ILE A 68 19.34 9.09 -3.16
C ILE A 68 19.64 7.59 -3.13
N CYS A 69 18.98 6.82 -4.00
CA CYS A 69 19.15 5.38 -4.04
C CYS A 69 20.55 4.98 -4.52
N LYS A 70 21.14 3.97 -3.86
CA LYS A 70 22.36 3.35 -4.34
C LYS A 70 22.04 2.38 -5.48
N PRO A 71 22.59 2.59 -6.70
CA PRO A 71 22.27 1.77 -7.86
C PRO A 71 22.38 0.27 -7.59
N ASN A 72 21.39 -0.48 -8.09
CA ASN A 72 21.31 -1.95 -7.97
C ASN A 72 21.21 -2.51 -6.53
N THR A 73 20.95 -1.68 -5.53
CA THR A 73 20.72 -2.10 -4.14
C THR A 73 19.43 -1.49 -3.58
N ASN A 74 19.08 -1.82 -2.34
CA ASN A 74 18.04 -1.12 -1.57
C ASN A 74 18.63 -0.07 -0.61
N GLY A 75 19.94 0.23 -0.71
CA GLY A 75 20.61 1.20 0.15
C GLY A 75 20.51 2.63 -0.37
N PHE A 76 21.04 3.56 0.42
CA PHE A 76 21.21 4.96 0.06
C PHE A 76 22.68 5.26 -0.26
N MET A 77 22.93 6.26 -1.11
CA MET A 77 24.28 6.81 -1.30
C MET A 77 24.62 7.86 -0.23
N ASP A 78 23.61 8.61 0.20
CA ASP A 78 23.69 9.76 1.12
C ASP A 78 22.60 9.67 2.19
N GLU A 79 22.62 8.59 2.97
CA GLU A 79 21.60 8.33 3.99
C GLU A 79 21.52 9.45 5.03
N LYS A 80 20.32 9.98 5.21
CA LYS A 80 19.92 10.86 6.31
C LYS A 80 18.86 10.18 7.16
N ARG A 81 18.74 10.59 8.42
CA ARG A 81 17.81 10.00 9.39
C ARG A 81 16.99 11.04 10.12
N ILE A 82 15.73 10.72 10.38
CA ILE A 82 14.83 11.47 11.27
C ILE A 82 14.22 10.49 12.26
N ALA A 83 14.09 10.92 13.52
CA ALA A 83 13.33 10.21 14.53
C ALA A 83 12.37 11.16 15.24
N ILE A 84 11.10 10.77 15.34
CA ILE A 84 10.08 11.41 16.15
C ILE A 84 9.72 10.42 17.25
N LYS A 85 9.86 10.82 18.51
CA LYS A 85 9.49 9.98 19.66
C LYS A 85 8.34 10.64 20.40
N GLY A 86 7.28 9.87 20.67
CA GLY A 86 6.09 10.37 21.35
C GLY A 86 5.32 11.45 20.58
N GLY A 87 5.29 11.38 19.25
CA GLY A 87 4.45 12.27 18.45
C GLY A 87 2.97 11.99 18.75
N SER A 88 2.11 13.00 18.76
CA SER A 88 0.68 12.78 19.05
C SER A 88 -0.03 12.18 17.84
N SER A 89 -0.88 11.18 18.09
CA SER A 89 -1.76 10.60 17.08
C SER A 89 -3.22 10.69 17.52
N LYS A 90 -4.13 10.85 16.56
CA LYS A 90 -5.58 10.75 16.78
C LYS A 90 -6.14 9.73 15.82
N LYS A 91 -6.93 8.76 16.34
CA LYS A 91 -7.67 7.80 15.52
C LYS A 91 -9.14 8.17 15.42
N GLU A 92 -9.69 8.22 14.20
CA GLU A 92 -11.11 8.42 13.92
C GLU A 92 -11.59 7.44 12.83
N GLY A 93 -12.27 6.37 13.23
CA GLY A 93 -12.62 5.28 12.31
C GLY A 93 -11.36 4.68 11.69
N ILE A 94 -11.22 4.79 10.36
CA ILE A 94 -10.03 4.34 9.63
C ILE A 94 -8.89 5.36 9.60
N HIS A 95 -9.11 6.59 10.06
CA HIS A 95 -8.13 7.67 9.95
C HIS A 95 -7.19 7.66 11.14
N TYR A 96 -5.91 7.80 10.86
CA TYR A 96 -4.86 8.17 11.80
C TYR A 96 -4.32 9.54 11.38
N TYR A 97 -4.40 10.51 12.28
CA TYR A 97 -3.81 11.83 12.12
C TYR A 97 -2.52 11.89 12.92
N LEU A 98 -1.37 11.92 12.25
CA LEU A 98 -0.06 12.04 12.88
C LEU A 98 0.31 13.51 12.95
N LEU A 99 0.64 14.00 14.15
CA LEU A 99 1.04 15.40 14.36
C LEU A 99 2.54 15.50 14.65
N ASN A 100 3.19 16.47 14.02
CA ASN A 100 4.61 16.80 14.23
C ASN A 100 4.83 18.30 14.05
N ASN A 101 5.21 19.03 15.10
CA ASN A 101 5.51 20.47 15.05
C ASN A 101 4.43 21.31 14.32
N GLY A 102 3.15 21.04 14.60
CA GLY A 102 2.01 21.71 13.97
C GLY A 102 1.72 21.27 12.53
N LYS A 103 2.50 20.35 11.96
CA LYS A 103 2.24 19.68 10.68
C LYS A 103 1.48 18.39 10.91
N LYS A 104 0.68 17.99 9.92
CA LYS A 104 -0.19 16.82 9.97
C LYS A 104 0.09 15.91 8.78
N ALA A 105 0.23 14.61 9.02
CA ALA A 105 0.11 13.58 8.00
C ALA A 105 -1.17 12.76 8.24
N ASN A 106 -1.90 12.51 7.15
CA ASN A 106 -3.09 11.66 7.16
C ASN A 106 -2.67 10.25 6.74
N VAL A 107 -3.06 9.26 7.54
CA VAL A 107 -2.81 7.84 7.30
C VAL A 107 -4.12 7.09 7.41
N LEU A 108 -4.49 6.31 6.40
CA LEU A 108 -5.71 5.51 6.40
C LEU A 108 -5.39 4.04 6.71
N GLU A 109 -6.10 3.46 7.66
CA GLU A 109 -6.09 2.04 7.98
C GLU A 109 -6.93 1.30 6.93
N ILE A 110 -6.27 0.81 5.87
CA ILE A 110 -6.91 -0.04 4.86
C ILE A 110 -7.37 -1.34 5.52
N ASN A 111 -6.52 -1.93 6.35
CA ASN A 111 -6.88 -2.92 7.37
C ASN A 111 -5.77 -2.99 8.44
N THR A 112 -5.81 -3.96 9.35
CA THR A 112 -4.79 -4.05 10.42
C THR A 112 -3.40 -4.41 9.91
N ASN A 113 -3.27 -4.94 8.69
CA ASN A 113 -1.99 -5.26 8.07
C ASN A 113 -1.40 -4.13 7.23
N LEU A 114 -2.22 -3.17 6.79
CA LEU A 114 -1.81 -2.16 5.83
C LEU A 114 -2.42 -0.82 6.16
N VAL A 115 -1.56 0.17 6.33
CA VAL A 115 -1.94 1.58 6.38
C VAL A 115 -1.40 2.29 5.15
N HIS A 116 -2.00 3.40 4.76
CA HIS A 116 -1.63 4.11 3.55
C HIS A 116 -1.73 5.63 3.74
N PHE A 117 -0.72 6.41 3.35
CA PHE A 117 -0.81 7.86 3.44
C PHE A 117 -1.89 8.43 2.51
N ALA A 118 -2.56 9.48 2.95
CA ALA A 118 -3.60 10.16 2.20
C ALA A 118 -3.33 11.67 2.12
N ASP A 119 -3.95 12.32 1.15
CA ASP A 119 -3.97 13.77 1.04
C ASP A 119 -4.96 14.39 2.05
N ALA A 120 -5.10 15.72 1.98
CA ALA A 120 -6.03 16.46 2.84
C ALA A 120 -7.52 16.19 2.54
N LYS A 121 -7.84 15.48 1.45
CA LYS A 121 -9.20 15.07 1.02
C LYS A 121 -9.43 13.57 1.23
N ASP A 122 -8.60 12.95 2.06
CA ASP A 122 -8.60 11.51 2.37
C ASP A 122 -8.51 10.62 1.13
N GLN A 123 -7.90 11.12 0.05
CA GLN A 123 -7.56 10.31 -1.13
C GLN A 123 -6.18 9.71 -0.92
N LEU A 124 -6.06 8.40 -1.21
CA LEU A 124 -4.77 7.70 -1.14
C LEU A 124 -3.74 8.38 -2.04
N LEU A 125 -2.57 8.72 -1.48
CA LEU A 125 -1.48 9.33 -2.24
C LEU A 125 -0.95 8.35 -3.29
N SER A 126 -0.81 8.77 -4.53
CA SER A 126 -0.25 7.88 -5.56
C SER A 126 1.27 7.96 -5.52
N GLY A 127 1.93 6.80 -5.48
CA GLY A 127 3.37 6.72 -5.59
C GLY A 127 3.86 6.75 -7.05
N ASN A 128 4.96 6.05 -7.32
CA ASN A 128 5.54 5.91 -8.65
C ASN A 128 5.86 4.44 -8.97
N GLY A 129 6.48 4.16 -10.11
CA GLY A 129 6.91 2.79 -10.47
C GLY A 129 8.03 2.20 -9.60
N GLY A 130 8.49 2.91 -8.58
CA GLY A 130 9.48 2.49 -7.60
C GLY A 130 8.89 2.22 -6.22
N PHE A 131 8.09 3.15 -5.71
CA PHE A 131 7.65 3.21 -4.32
C PHE A 131 6.16 3.59 -4.24
N SER A 132 5.47 3.19 -3.18
CA SER A 132 4.06 3.52 -2.92
C SER A 132 3.93 4.28 -1.60
N TYR A 133 2.72 4.66 -1.21
CA TYR A 133 2.46 5.29 0.08
C TYR A 133 1.89 4.30 1.12
N ALA A 134 2.04 2.99 0.88
CA ALA A 134 1.59 1.93 1.78
C ALA A 134 2.68 1.54 2.79
N LEU A 135 2.30 1.40 4.06
CA LEU A 135 3.13 0.81 5.10
C LEU A 135 2.51 -0.51 5.59
N ASN A 136 3.37 -1.50 5.78
CA ASN A 136 3.06 -2.91 6.00
C ASN A 136 3.29 -3.27 7.47
N ASN A 137 2.32 -3.89 8.11
CA ASN A 137 2.47 -4.38 9.48
C ASN A 137 3.47 -5.55 9.52
N ILE A 138 4.48 -5.45 10.38
CA ILE A 138 5.52 -6.49 10.52
C ILE A 138 4.99 -7.78 11.16
N ARG A 139 3.80 -7.73 11.79
CA ARG A 139 3.09 -8.89 12.36
C ARG A 139 1.76 -9.10 11.64
N SER A 140 1.82 -9.18 10.31
CA SER A 140 0.63 -9.37 9.49
C SER A 140 0.00 -10.75 9.66
N GLN A 141 -1.31 -10.81 9.44
CA GLN A 141 -2.09 -12.06 9.50
C GLN A 141 -3.07 -12.08 8.32
N PRO A 142 -3.29 -13.23 7.64
CA PRO A 142 -4.29 -13.32 6.59
C PRO A 142 -5.65 -12.80 7.07
N MET A 143 -6.23 -11.83 6.37
CA MET A 143 -7.53 -11.27 6.72
C MET A 143 -8.27 -10.77 5.50
N ASP A 144 -9.55 -11.11 5.45
CA ASP A 144 -10.48 -10.68 4.40
C ASP A 144 -11.23 -9.42 4.86
N LEU A 145 -10.47 -8.36 5.13
CA LEU A 145 -10.98 -7.06 5.55
C LEU A 145 -10.37 -5.95 4.69
N PHE A 146 -11.23 -5.04 4.24
CA PHE A 146 -10.86 -3.87 3.46
C PHE A 146 -11.75 -2.69 3.86
N ASN A 147 -11.20 -1.77 4.64
CA ASN A 147 -11.96 -0.70 5.27
C ASN A 147 -12.06 0.58 4.42
N TYR A 148 -11.48 0.60 3.21
CA TYR A 148 -11.49 1.77 2.35
C TYR A 148 -12.69 1.71 1.37
N PRO A 149 -13.62 2.67 1.39
CA PRO A 149 -14.76 2.65 0.50
C PRO A 149 -14.31 3.00 -0.93
N THR A 150 -14.48 2.07 -1.86
CA THR A 150 -14.21 2.35 -3.28
C THR A 150 -15.52 2.54 -4.03
N LYS A 151 -15.61 3.65 -4.76
CA LYS A 151 -16.69 3.87 -5.74
C LYS A 151 -16.22 3.38 -7.11
N GLN A 152 -17.13 2.72 -7.83
CA GLN A 152 -16.90 2.41 -9.23
C GLN A 152 -16.88 3.73 -10.00
N THR A 153 -15.77 3.98 -10.68
CA THR A 153 -15.65 5.07 -11.64
C THR A 153 -15.73 4.48 -13.04
N PRO A 154 -16.29 5.22 -14.01
CA PRO A 154 -16.25 4.80 -15.41
C PRO A 154 -14.80 4.53 -15.82
N LEU A 155 -14.57 3.35 -16.38
CA LEU A 155 -13.26 3.00 -16.91
C LEU A 155 -12.99 3.83 -18.15
N LYS A 156 -11.75 4.30 -18.28
CA LYS A 156 -11.28 4.97 -19.49
C LYS A 156 -10.79 3.92 -20.49
N ASN A 157 -10.75 4.28 -21.78
CA ASN A 157 -10.29 3.42 -22.88
C ASN A 157 -8.96 2.72 -22.56
N ALA A 158 -8.04 3.41 -21.90
CA ALA A 158 -6.83 2.83 -21.33
C ALA A 158 -6.55 3.38 -19.91
N THR A 159 -6.24 2.48 -18.98
CA THR A 159 -5.78 2.85 -17.63
C THR A 159 -4.44 2.17 -17.31
N VAL A 160 -3.46 2.97 -16.89
CA VAL A 160 -2.08 2.54 -16.73
C VAL A 160 -1.70 2.49 -15.26
N TYR A 161 -1.08 1.39 -14.84
CA TYR A 161 -0.56 1.20 -13.49
C TYR A 161 0.87 0.68 -13.51
N GLU A 162 1.66 1.09 -12.52
CA GLU A 162 3.00 0.55 -12.28
C GLU A 162 3.33 0.41 -10.80
N GLY A 163 4.29 -0.46 -10.49
CA GLY A 163 4.75 -0.64 -9.13
C GLY A 163 5.84 -1.69 -9.01
N ARG A 164 6.27 -1.93 -7.77
CA ARG A 164 7.23 -2.97 -7.43
C ARG A 164 6.73 -3.78 -6.25
N THR A 165 6.87 -5.09 -6.33
CA THR A 165 6.51 -6.02 -5.27
C THR A 165 7.72 -6.87 -4.87
N PRO A 166 7.75 -7.43 -3.65
CA PRO A 166 8.73 -8.45 -3.32
C PRO A 166 8.46 -9.72 -4.15
N CYS A 167 9.50 -10.43 -4.61
CA CYS A 167 9.31 -11.59 -5.50
C CYS A 167 8.71 -12.80 -4.77
N ASN A 168 9.40 -13.28 -3.73
CA ASN A 168 9.06 -14.56 -3.09
C ASN A 168 7.67 -14.57 -2.44
N PRO A 169 7.25 -13.53 -1.69
CA PRO A 169 5.90 -13.50 -1.15
C PRO A 169 4.81 -13.52 -2.22
N LEU A 170 5.06 -12.92 -3.40
CA LEU A 170 4.11 -13.01 -4.52
C LEU A 170 4.09 -14.42 -5.10
N SER A 171 5.27 -15.00 -5.33
CA SER A 171 5.40 -16.36 -5.87
C SER A 171 4.64 -17.37 -5.02
N ASP A 172 4.72 -17.24 -3.69
CA ASP A 172 3.99 -18.09 -2.76
C ASP A 172 2.47 -17.85 -2.83
N ALA A 173 2.04 -16.58 -2.95
CA ALA A 173 0.62 -16.22 -2.99
C ALA A 173 -0.10 -16.64 -4.28
N VAL A 174 0.60 -16.68 -5.42
CA VAL A 174 -0.03 -16.93 -6.74
C VAL A 174 0.59 -18.10 -7.52
N GLY A 175 1.45 -18.89 -6.87
CA GLY A 175 1.96 -20.15 -7.41
C GLY A 175 2.97 -20.02 -8.56
N MET A 176 3.74 -18.93 -8.61
CA MET A 176 4.67 -18.64 -9.72
C MET A 176 6.00 -19.38 -9.67
N GLY A 177 6.25 -20.18 -8.62
CA GLY A 177 7.57 -20.71 -8.31
C GLY A 177 8.51 -19.64 -7.75
N ARG A 178 9.35 -20.00 -6.78
CA ARG A 178 10.31 -19.09 -6.18
C ARG A 178 11.49 -18.85 -7.14
N LEU A 179 12.01 -17.63 -7.14
CA LEU A 179 13.20 -17.23 -7.90
C LEU A 179 14.26 -16.83 -6.88
N GLU A 180 15.22 -17.71 -6.58
CA GLU A 180 16.13 -17.59 -5.44
C GLU A 180 16.89 -16.25 -5.37
N THR A 181 17.24 -15.67 -6.52
CA THR A 181 17.99 -14.40 -6.61
C THR A 181 17.10 -13.17 -6.80
N CYS A 182 15.78 -13.35 -6.87
CA CYS A 182 14.83 -12.28 -7.11
C CYS A 182 14.38 -11.66 -5.79
N TYR A 183 14.76 -10.40 -5.57
CA TYR A 183 14.30 -9.63 -4.41
C TYR A 183 13.18 -8.63 -4.76
N LYS A 184 13.02 -8.24 -6.03
CA LYS A 184 11.93 -7.36 -6.50
C LYS A 184 11.41 -7.71 -7.90
N LEU A 185 10.11 -7.55 -8.09
CA LEU A 185 9.45 -7.56 -9.40
C LEU A 185 9.00 -6.15 -9.76
N LYS A 186 9.18 -5.77 -11.03
CA LYS A 186 8.63 -4.53 -11.59
C LYS A 186 7.36 -4.88 -12.37
N TRP A 187 6.32 -4.07 -12.23
CA TRP A 187 5.03 -4.28 -12.87
C TRP A 187 4.66 -3.08 -13.72
N TYR A 188 4.16 -3.37 -14.92
CA TYR A 188 3.59 -2.40 -15.83
C TYR A 188 2.29 -2.97 -16.37
N PHE A 189 1.18 -2.32 -16.12
CA PHE A 189 -0.14 -2.75 -16.60
C PHE A 189 -0.79 -1.64 -17.41
N ILE A 190 -1.43 -2.03 -18.51
CA ILE A 190 -2.35 -1.19 -19.25
C ILE A 190 -3.64 -1.99 -19.40
N PHE A 191 -4.72 -1.51 -18.80
CA PHE A 191 -6.04 -2.11 -18.86
C PHE A 191 -6.88 -1.41 -19.92
N TYR A 192 -7.29 -2.14 -20.95
CA TYR A 192 -8.13 -1.63 -22.02
C TYR A 192 -9.60 -1.94 -21.81
N THR A 193 -10.43 -0.99 -22.20
CA THR A 193 -11.88 -1.14 -22.27
C THR A 193 -12.41 -0.79 -23.66
N ASP A 194 -13.63 -1.24 -23.96
CA ASP A 194 -14.38 -0.76 -25.11
C ASP A 194 -15.03 0.60 -24.83
N ASP A 195 -15.74 1.16 -25.82
CA ASP A 195 -16.42 2.46 -25.70
C ASP A 195 -17.55 2.47 -24.65
N ASN A 196 -17.99 1.29 -24.20
CA ASN A 196 -18.98 1.13 -23.13
C ASN A 196 -18.31 0.93 -21.76
N GLY A 197 -16.98 1.02 -21.67
CA GLY A 197 -16.22 0.82 -20.44
C GLY A 197 -16.11 -0.65 -20.02
N LYS A 198 -16.44 -1.61 -20.90
CA LYS A 198 -16.31 -3.04 -20.61
C LYS A 198 -14.85 -3.49 -20.77
N PRO A 199 -14.29 -4.28 -19.84
CA PRO A 199 -12.95 -4.87 -20.00
C PRO A 199 -12.78 -5.64 -21.31
N THR A 200 -11.70 -5.36 -22.04
CA THR A 200 -11.35 -6.06 -23.29
C THR A 200 -10.09 -6.89 -23.12
N TYR A 201 -8.93 -6.25 -23.09
CA TYR A 201 -7.64 -6.91 -22.91
C TYR A 201 -6.74 -6.08 -22.00
N TYR A 202 -5.65 -6.67 -21.52
CA TYR A 202 -4.58 -5.95 -20.85
C TYR A 202 -3.27 -6.14 -21.59
N LEU A 203 -2.34 -5.22 -21.35
CA LEU A 203 -0.92 -5.41 -21.60
C LEU A 203 -0.16 -5.42 -20.27
N LYS A 204 0.76 -6.37 -20.10
CA LYS A 204 1.59 -6.54 -18.91
C LYS A 204 3.08 -6.58 -19.24
N GLY A 205 3.84 -5.69 -18.65
CA GLY A 205 5.30 -5.72 -18.60
C GLY A 205 5.79 -6.10 -17.20
N GLY A 206 7.04 -6.51 -17.10
CA GLY A 206 7.61 -7.07 -15.88
C GLY A 206 7.98 -8.54 -16.01
N MET A 207 8.77 -9.03 -15.05
CA MET A 207 9.37 -10.36 -15.09
C MET A 207 10.16 -10.61 -16.39
N LYS A 208 9.65 -11.47 -17.28
CA LYS A 208 10.23 -11.81 -18.58
C LYS A 208 9.87 -10.85 -19.72
N TYR A 209 8.96 -9.90 -19.47
CA TYR A 209 8.48 -8.95 -20.47
C TYR A 209 9.06 -7.57 -20.25
N LYS A 210 9.55 -6.95 -21.33
CA LYS A 210 9.97 -5.54 -21.33
C LYS A 210 8.74 -4.61 -21.41
N LYS A 211 8.93 -3.34 -21.08
CA LYS A 211 7.87 -2.30 -21.18
C LYS A 211 7.41 -2.10 -22.62
N GLU A 212 8.28 -2.36 -23.57
CA GLU A 212 8.09 -2.10 -24.99
C GLU A 212 7.37 -3.27 -25.70
N THR A 213 7.44 -4.49 -25.14
CA THR A 213 6.95 -5.73 -25.78
C THR A 213 5.93 -6.49 -24.91
N MET A 214 5.20 -5.77 -24.07
CA MET A 214 4.30 -6.29 -23.02
C MET A 214 3.46 -7.50 -23.47
N ALA A 215 3.23 -8.44 -22.55
CA ALA A 215 2.36 -9.59 -22.78
C ALA A 215 0.89 -9.18 -22.84
N ARG A 216 0.13 -9.76 -23.77
CA ARG A 216 -1.31 -9.54 -23.90
C ARG A 216 -2.11 -10.65 -23.23
N GLY A 217 -3.19 -10.30 -22.54
CA GLY A 217 -4.16 -11.25 -22.00
C GLY A 217 -5.53 -10.60 -21.78
N THR A 218 -6.44 -11.30 -21.09
CA THR A 218 -7.78 -10.80 -20.75
C THR A 218 -7.89 -10.45 -19.28
N TRP A 219 -8.78 -9.52 -18.95
CA TRP A 219 -9.04 -9.13 -17.58
C TRP A 219 -10.52 -8.90 -17.37
N GLU A 220 -10.96 -9.01 -16.12
CA GLU A 220 -12.35 -8.92 -15.71
C GLU A 220 -12.45 -7.98 -14.50
N VAL A 221 -13.55 -7.24 -14.42
CA VAL A 221 -13.95 -6.51 -13.22
C VAL A 221 -15.04 -7.31 -12.52
N LYS A 222 -14.84 -7.60 -11.24
CA LYS A 222 -15.78 -8.35 -10.40
C LYS A 222 -16.17 -7.55 -9.18
N ALA A 223 -17.41 -7.69 -8.75
CA ALA A 223 -17.79 -7.32 -7.40
C ALA A 223 -17.19 -8.35 -6.43
N GLY A 224 -16.39 -7.88 -5.48
CA GLY A 224 -15.96 -8.62 -4.32
C GLY A 224 -16.94 -8.48 -3.16
N LYS A 225 -16.58 -9.04 -2.00
CA LYS A 225 -17.34 -8.87 -0.76
C LYS A 225 -17.42 -7.39 -0.38
N ASP A 226 -18.50 -7.01 0.29
CA ASP A 226 -18.71 -5.65 0.81
C ASP A 226 -18.71 -4.57 -0.30
N GLY A 227 -19.02 -4.96 -1.55
CA GLY A 227 -19.04 -4.05 -2.69
C GLY A 227 -17.66 -3.65 -3.22
N ARG A 228 -16.59 -4.32 -2.77
CA ARG A 228 -15.24 -4.11 -3.30
C ARG A 228 -15.19 -4.34 -4.81
N ILE A 229 -14.32 -3.63 -5.50
CA ILE A 229 -14.10 -3.80 -6.94
C ILE A 229 -12.80 -4.56 -7.14
N ILE A 230 -12.89 -5.74 -7.75
CA ILE A 230 -11.77 -6.65 -7.97
C ILE A 230 -11.42 -6.67 -9.45
N TYR A 231 -10.16 -6.42 -9.79
CA TYR A 231 -9.62 -6.68 -11.12
C TYR A 231 -8.97 -8.05 -11.10
N LYS A 232 -9.51 -8.97 -11.91
CA LYS A 232 -8.92 -10.28 -12.15
C LYS A 232 -8.17 -10.24 -13.47
N VAL A 233 -6.88 -10.53 -13.43
CA VAL A 233 -6.01 -10.60 -14.61
C VAL A 233 -5.74 -12.06 -14.92
N ASN A 234 -6.35 -12.54 -16.00
CA ASN A 234 -6.20 -13.91 -16.44
C ASN A 234 -4.80 -14.12 -17.04
N PRO A 235 -4.25 -15.34 -16.98
CA PRO A 235 -2.92 -15.63 -17.53
C PRO A 235 -2.84 -15.26 -19.02
N SER A 236 -1.71 -14.69 -19.43
CA SER A 236 -1.37 -14.62 -20.86
C SER A 236 -1.01 -16.01 -21.37
N PRO A 237 -0.93 -16.27 -22.69
CA PRO A 237 -0.59 -17.60 -23.23
C PRO A 237 0.70 -18.23 -22.69
N ASN A 238 1.61 -17.38 -22.19
CA ASN A 238 2.91 -17.80 -21.68
C ASN A 238 2.98 -17.74 -20.15
N ASP A 239 1.94 -17.29 -19.45
CA ASP A 239 1.88 -17.25 -17.99
C ASP A 239 0.94 -18.35 -17.48
N THR A 240 1.17 -18.85 -16.27
CA THR A 240 0.37 -19.92 -15.64
C THR A 240 -0.44 -19.44 -14.43
N TYR A 241 -0.31 -18.17 -14.06
CA TYR A 241 -0.84 -17.61 -12.83
C TYR A 241 -1.87 -16.50 -13.12
N THR A 242 -2.84 -16.38 -12.22
CA THR A 242 -3.83 -15.31 -12.22
C THR A 242 -3.44 -14.28 -11.16
N LEU A 243 -3.55 -13.00 -11.49
CA LEU A 243 -3.37 -11.92 -10.51
C LEU A 243 -4.72 -11.32 -10.14
N TYR A 244 -4.84 -10.92 -8.87
CA TYR A 244 -6.02 -10.28 -8.32
C TYR A 244 -5.62 -8.94 -7.71
N PHE A 245 -6.44 -7.94 -7.99
CA PHE A 245 -6.28 -6.62 -7.40
C PHE A 245 -7.59 -6.13 -6.81
N VAL A 246 -7.54 -5.50 -5.64
CA VAL A 246 -8.65 -4.66 -5.17
C VAL A 246 -8.37 -3.21 -5.56
N LYS A 247 -9.36 -2.57 -6.20
CA LYS A 247 -9.32 -1.16 -6.56
C LYS A 247 -9.52 -0.30 -5.32
N ALA A 248 -8.62 0.65 -5.09
CA ALA A 248 -8.67 1.61 -3.99
C ALA A 248 -8.66 3.04 -4.54
N GLY A 249 -9.84 3.56 -4.89
CA GLY A 249 -9.94 4.78 -5.70
C GLY A 249 -9.42 4.58 -7.12
N ASP A 250 -9.15 5.66 -7.85
CA ASP A 250 -8.68 5.58 -9.24
C ASP A 250 -7.18 5.38 -9.36
N ASN A 251 -6.44 5.78 -8.34
CA ASN A 251 -4.98 5.89 -8.43
C ASN A 251 -4.23 4.70 -7.87
N ILE A 252 -4.91 3.78 -7.16
CA ILE A 252 -4.27 2.69 -6.43
C ILE A 252 -4.98 1.36 -6.72
N LEU A 253 -4.17 0.34 -7.00
CA LEU A 253 -4.58 -1.07 -6.95
C LEU A 253 -3.72 -1.79 -5.90
N PHE A 254 -4.34 -2.54 -5.00
CA PHE A 254 -3.60 -3.44 -4.10
C PHE A 254 -3.69 -4.88 -4.59
N PHE A 255 -2.59 -5.63 -4.57
CA PHE A 255 -2.66 -7.06 -4.85
C PHE A 255 -3.41 -7.78 -3.73
N THR A 256 -4.16 -8.81 -4.12
CA THR A 256 -4.75 -9.77 -3.20
C THR A 256 -4.33 -11.19 -3.56
N ASP A 257 -4.48 -12.10 -2.59
CA ASP A 257 -4.51 -13.52 -2.90
C ASP A 257 -5.86 -13.90 -3.59
N PRO A 258 -6.03 -15.15 -4.04
CA PRO A 258 -7.28 -15.61 -4.64
C PRO A 258 -8.49 -15.58 -3.69
N ALA A 259 -8.27 -15.56 -2.37
CA ALA A 259 -9.32 -15.45 -1.37
C ALA A 259 -9.75 -13.99 -1.11
N GLY A 260 -9.03 -13.02 -1.67
CA GLY A 260 -9.30 -11.59 -1.50
C GLY A 260 -8.56 -10.94 -0.33
N ASN A 261 -7.64 -11.66 0.34
CA ASN A 261 -6.82 -11.09 1.40
C ASN A 261 -5.76 -10.18 0.78
N LEU A 262 -5.55 -9.00 1.36
CA LEU A 262 -4.49 -8.09 0.94
C LEU A 262 -3.11 -8.72 1.14
N LEU A 263 -2.27 -8.68 0.10
CA LEU A 263 -0.88 -9.07 0.22
C LEU A 263 -0.08 -8.00 0.97
N VAL A 264 0.85 -8.43 1.80
CA VAL A 264 1.64 -7.54 2.67
C VAL A 264 3.08 -7.52 2.22
N GLY A 265 3.61 -6.32 2.01
CA GLY A 265 4.95 -6.09 1.51
C GLY A 265 6.04 -6.19 2.57
N THR A 266 7.21 -5.70 2.20
CA THR A 266 8.38 -5.55 3.06
C THR A 266 8.65 -4.07 3.34
N GLU A 267 9.78 -3.78 3.96
CA GLU A 267 10.30 -2.43 4.14
C GLU A 267 10.56 -1.71 2.81
N ASP A 268 11.00 -2.45 1.79
CA ASP A 268 11.45 -1.88 0.51
C ASP A 268 10.36 -1.86 -0.56
N PHE A 269 9.45 -2.85 -0.54
CA PHE A 269 8.45 -3.03 -1.60
C PHE A 269 7.09 -3.37 -1.02
N SER A 270 6.05 -2.70 -1.53
CA SER A 270 4.66 -2.99 -1.16
C SER A 270 3.99 -3.90 -2.19
N PHE A 271 2.74 -4.28 -1.94
CA PHE A 271 1.86 -4.91 -2.92
C PHE A 271 0.87 -3.90 -3.52
N THR A 272 1.40 -2.77 -4.00
CA THR A 272 0.62 -1.64 -4.50
C THR A 272 1.05 -1.29 -5.92
N LEU A 273 0.09 -1.05 -6.80
CA LEU A 273 0.30 -0.41 -8.10
C LEU A 273 -0.27 1.01 -8.08
N ASN A 274 0.52 1.94 -8.56
CA ASN A 274 0.20 3.36 -8.66
C ASN A 274 -0.21 3.69 -10.09
N ARG A 275 -1.24 4.51 -10.24
CA ARG A 275 -1.70 4.96 -11.55
C ARG A 275 -0.68 5.89 -12.18
N ARG A 276 -0.51 5.74 -13.49
CA ARG A 276 0.26 6.64 -14.33
C ARG A 276 -0.67 7.39 -15.26
N VAL A 277 -0.36 8.66 -15.52
CA VAL A 277 -1.17 9.52 -16.42
C VAL A 277 -1.01 9.11 -17.89
N GLN A 278 0.18 8.63 -18.27
CA GLN A 278 0.53 8.33 -19.65
C GLN A 278 0.85 6.84 -19.84
N GLU A 279 0.50 6.31 -21.01
CA GLU A 279 0.96 4.99 -21.46
C GLU A 279 2.48 4.95 -21.66
N TYR A 280 3.02 3.73 -21.71
CA TYR A 280 4.41 3.51 -22.10
C TYR A 280 4.55 3.67 -23.61
N ALA A 281 5.65 4.29 -24.03
CA ALA A 281 6.07 4.27 -25.43
C ALA A 281 6.21 2.81 -25.88
N ARG A 282 5.60 2.49 -27.02
CA ARG A 282 5.62 1.14 -27.60
C ARG A 282 6.53 1.12 -28.80
N ILE A 283 7.17 -0.03 -28.98
CA ILE A 283 7.84 -0.36 -30.22
C ILE A 283 6.91 -1.33 -30.92
N GLU A 284 6.27 -0.88 -32.00
CA GLU A 284 5.57 -1.80 -32.90
C GLU A 284 6.60 -2.75 -33.50
N ARG A 285 6.29 -4.05 -33.48
CA ARG A 285 7.07 -5.10 -34.12
C ARG A 285 6.30 -5.65 -35.30
#